data_AF-A0A535EBL0-F1
#
_entry.id   AF-A0A535EBL0-F1
#
_cell.length_a   1.000
_cell.length_b   1.000
_cell.length_c   1.000
_cell.angle_alpha   90.00
_cell.angle_beta   90.00
_cell.angle_gamma   90.00
#
_symmetry.space_group_name_H-M   'P 1'
#
loop_
_entity.id
_entity.type
_entity.pdbx_description
1 polymer ?
#
loop_
_entity_poly.entity_id
_entity_poly.type
_entity_poly.pdbx_seq_one_letter_code
_entity_poly.pdbx_strand_id
1 'polypeptide(L)'
;MERVEAELARRGCRAANYRLTGEQVERICCIHLTGAGQWRVLVGFPSAREVAVLMVGRHDERSVLNIYRRLYRSLGIADPPAGERDEPPCCEEDGAASEDEEIAQGIEAAARAFRRRRRERN
;
A
#
# COMPACT_ATOMS: atom_id res chain seq x y z
N MET A 1 21.87 -0.39 3.19
CA MET A 1 20.44 -0.16 2.92
C MET A 1 19.95 -1.32 2.07
N GLU A 2 19.20 -2.24 2.66
CA GLU A 2 18.63 -3.37 1.93
C GLU A 2 17.46 -2.86 1.08
N ARG A 3 17.36 -3.33 -0.17
CA ARG A 3 16.30 -2.90 -1.09
C ARG A 3 14.97 -3.53 -0.65
N VAL A 4 13.88 -2.76 -0.75
CA VAL A 4 12.54 -3.22 -0.32
C VAL A 4 12.13 -4.54 -0.99
N GLU A 5 12.51 -4.73 -2.25
CA GLU A 5 12.25 -5.95 -3.01
C GLU A 5 12.96 -7.17 -2.42
N ALA A 6 14.22 -7.02 -1.99
CA ALA A 6 14.99 -8.11 -1.38
C ALA A 6 14.40 -8.50 -0.01
N GLU A 7 13.97 -7.50 0.77
CA GLU A 7 13.29 -7.76 2.05
C GLU A 7 11.96 -8.47 1.86
N LEU A 8 11.15 -8.02 0.90
CA LEU A 8 9.90 -8.66 0.54
C LEU A 8 10.11 -10.11 0.09
N ALA A 9 11.10 -10.37 -0.78
CA ALA A 9 11.41 -11.72 -1.25
C ALA A 9 11.88 -12.64 -0.11
N ARG A 10 12.60 -12.11 0.88
CA ARG A 10 13.14 -12.89 2.00
C ARG A 10 12.12 -13.15 3.11
N ARG A 11 11.26 -12.17 3.40
CA ARG A 11 10.42 -12.18 4.62
C ARG A 11 8.92 -12.10 4.35
N GLY A 12 8.49 -11.86 3.11
CA GLY A 12 7.07 -11.71 2.77
C GLY A 12 6.41 -10.57 3.55
N CYS A 13 5.22 -10.82 4.10
CA CYS A 13 4.47 -9.85 4.91
C CYS A 13 5.25 -9.30 6.12
N ARG A 14 6.20 -10.07 6.67
CA ARG A 14 7.04 -9.63 7.81
C ARG A 14 8.01 -8.51 7.45
N ALA A 15 8.24 -8.25 6.17
CA ALA A 15 9.00 -7.07 5.73
C ALA A 15 8.18 -5.78 5.81
N ALA A 16 6.85 -5.85 5.93
CA ALA A 16 6.00 -4.69 6.10
C ALA A 16 5.82 -4.33 7.57
N ASN A 17 5.54 -3.05 7.83
CA ASN A 17 5.39 -2.52 9.18
C ASN A 17 4.00 -2.82 9.74
N TYR A 18 2.95 -2.55 8.97
CA TYR A 18 1.56 -2.75 9.37
C TYR A 18 0.64 -2.91 8.15
N ARG A 19 -0.57 -3.42 8.36
CA ARG A 19 -1.67 -3.35 7.37
C ARG A 19 -2.59 -2.18 7.67
N LEU A 20 -3.17 -1.60 6.62
CA LEU A 20 -4.07 -0.46 6.78
C LEU A 20 -5.34 -0.87 7.53
N THR A 21 -6.00 0.07 8.22
CA THR A 21 -7.31 -0.16 8.83
C THR A 21 -8.45 0.22 7.87
N GLY A 22 -9.46 -0.64 7.77
CA GLY A 22 -10.70 -0.40 7.03
C GLY A 22 -10.99 -1.51 6.02
N GLU A 23 -12.24 -1.96 5.93
CA GLU A 23 -12.69 -3.15 5.18
C GLU A 23 -12.06 -3.29 3.78
N GLN A 24 -12.00 -2.20 3.00
CA GLN A 24 -11.50 -2.23 1.62
C GLN A 24 -9.98 -2.09 1.49
N VAL A 25 -9.29 -1.72 2.57
CA VAL A 25 -7.83 -1.48 2.57
C VAL A 25 -7.08 -2.39 3.53
N GLU A 26 -7.77 -3.20 4.33
CA GLU A 26 -7.17 -4.01 5.40
C GLU A 26 -6.19 -5.09 4.92
N ARG A 27 -6.25 -5.43 3.64
CA ARG A 27 -5.32 -6.36 2.99
C ARG A 27 -4.09 -5.66 2.40
N ILE A 28 -4.02 -4.33 2.49
CA ILE A 28 -2.90 -3.53 1.99
C ILE A 28 -1.92 -3.31 3.12
N CYS A 29 -0.67 -3.68 2.88
CA CYS A 29 0.41 -3.47 3.82
C CYS A 29 1.25 -2.24 3.48
N CYS A 30 1.77 -1.60 4.51
CA CYS A 30 2.58 -0.40 4.42
C CYS A 30 4.01 -0.69 4.89
N ILE A 31 4.98 -0.23 4.09
CA ILE A 31 6.41 -0.27 4.41
C ILE A 31 6.94 1.15 4.51
N HIS A 32 7.59 1.45 5.63
CA HIS A 32 8.32 2.69 5.86
C HIS A 32 9.71 2.58 5.26
N LEU A 33 10.03 3.46 4.30
CA LEU A 33 11.39 3.56 3.77
C LEU A 33 12.25 4.38 4.74
N THR A 34 12.86 3.68 5.70
CA THR A 34 13.76 4.27 6.71
C THR A 34 14.91 5.02 6.05
N GLY A 35 15.19 6.23 6.55
CA GLY A 35 16.22 7.13 6.00
C GLY A 35 15.79 7.94 4.77
N ALA A 36 14.62 7.68 4.18
CA ALA A 36 14.09 8.47 3.05
C ALA A 36 13.10 9.57 3.50
N GLY A 37 12.85 9.74 4.80
CA GLY A 37 11.83 10.66 5.31
C GLY A 37 10.43 10.04 5.24
N GLN A 38 9.44 10.79 4.77
CA GLN A 38 8.04 10.34 4.77
C GLN A 38 7.66 9.43 3.59
N TRP A 39 8.56 8.64 3.03
CA TRP A 39 8.20 7.72 1.94
C TRP A 39 7.56 6.44 2.47
N ARG A 40 6.58 5.96 1.71
CA ARG A 40 5.80 4.75 1.97
C ARG A 40 5.77 3.89 0.71
N VAL A 41 5.83 2.59 0.90
CA VAL A 41 5.51 1.59 -0.12
C VAL A 41 4.24 0.87 0.33
N LEU A 42 3.21 0.92 -0.50
CA LEU A 42 2.00 0.13 -0.31
C LEU A 42 2.13 -1.14 -1.13
N VAL A 43 1.92 -2.28 -0.49
CA VAL A 43 2.00 -3.61 -1.10
C VAL A 43 0.74 -4.40 -0.82
N GLY A 44 0.42 -5.34 -1.70
CA GLY A 44 -0.59 -6.36 -1.50
C GLY A 44 -0.04 -7.73 -1.86
N PHE A 45 -0.72 -8.79 -1.42
CA PHE A 45 -0.33 -10.18 -1.67
C PHE A 45 -1.42 -10.86 -2.50
N PRO A 46 -1.26 -10.98 -3.84
CA PRO A 46 -2.21 -11.71 -4.68
C PRO A 46 -2.30 -13.20 -4.31
N SER A 47 -1.20 -13.77 -3.81
CA SER A 47 -1.11 -15.13 -3.28
C SER A 47 0.07 -15.24 -2.31
N ALA A 48 0.19 -16.36 -1.57
CA ALA A 48 1.34 -16.63 -0.70
C ALA A 48 2.71 -16.58 -1.40
N ARG A 49 2.76 -16.66 -2.73
CA ARG A 49 4.02 -16.69 -3.51
C ARG A 49 4.33 -15.39 -4.21
N GLU A 50 3.43 -14.42 -4.14
CA GLU A 50 3.52 -13.19 -4.91
C GLU A 50 3.28 -11.97 -4.04
N VAL A 51 4.02 -10.89 -4.33
CA VAL A 51 3.81 -9.59 -3.71
C VAL A 51 3.78 -8.53 -4.80
N ALA A 52 2.74 -7.71 -4.77
CA ALA A 52 2.56 -6.61 -5.70
C ALA A 52 2.91 -5.29 -5.02
N VAL A 53 3.81 -4.51 -5.62
CA VAL A 53 4.03 -3.12 -5.22
C VAL A 53 2.97 -2.25 -5.88
N LEU A 54 2.06 -1.73 -5.08
CA LEU A 54 0.88 -1.01 -5.52
C LEU A 54 1.17 0.48 -5.74
N MET A 55 1.82 1.11 -4.76
CA MET A 55 2.17 2.53 -4.82
C MET A 55 3.43 2.83 -4.02
N VAL A 56 4.26 3.71 -4.58
CA VAL A 56 5.36 4.36 -3.85
C VAL A 56 5.07 5.85 -3.84
N GLY A 57 5.13 6.47 -2.66
CA GLY A 57 4.75 7.87 -2.50
C GLY A 57 5.10 8.43 -1.13
N ARG A 58 4.89 9.73 -0.97
CA ARG A 58 5.12 10.43 0.30
C ARG A 58 3.84 10.48 1.13
N HIS A 59 4.00 10.28 2.43
CA HIS A 59 3.05 10.65 3.45
C HIS A 59 3.22 12.13 3.78
N ASP A 60 2.32 12.96 3.27
CA ASP A 60 2.31 14.40 3.49
C ASP A 60 0.85 14.83 3.68
N GLU A 61 0.43 15.01 4.94
CA GLU A 61 -0.97 15.30 5.30
C GLU A 61 -1.50 16.59 4.66
N ARG A 62 -0.62 17.50 4.26
CA ARG A 62 -1.00 18.78 3.62
C ARG A 62 -1.14 18.67 2.11
N SER A 63 -0.65 17.58 1.51
CA SER A 63 -0.63 17.41 0.06
C SER A 63 -1.80 16.57 -0.44
N VAL A 64 -2.38 16.97 -1.57
CA VAL A 64 -3.29 16.11 -2.34
C VAL A 64 -2.55 14.92 -2.98
N LEU A 65 -1.21 14.97 -3.02
CA LEU A 65 -0.36 13.89 -3.48
C LEU A 65 0.01 12.91 -2.36
N ASN A 66 -0.55 13.09 -1.16
CA ASN A 66 -0.46 12.12 -0.07
C ASN A 66 -0.81 10.72 -0.58
N ILE A 67 0.05 9.76 -0.29
CA ILE A 67 -0.09 8.39 -0.76
C ILE A 67 -1.43 7.75 -0.36
N TYR A 68 -1.94 8.01 0.85
CA TYR A 68 -3.20 7.45 1.33
C TYR A 68 -4.40 8.10 0.65
N ARG A 69 -4.45 9.44 0.55
CA ARG A 69 -5.53 10.11 -0.20
C ARG A 69 -5.57 9.64 -1.66
N ARG A 70 -4.41 9.43 -2.26
CA ARG A 70 -4.31 8.88 -3.62
C ARG A 70 -4.82 7.45 -3.70
N LEU A 71 -4.48 6.59 -2.74
CA LEU A 71 -5.00 5.23 -2.66
C LEU A 71 -6.52 5.23 -2.56
N TYR A 72 -7.08 5.93 -1.57
CA TYR A 72 -8.51 5.94 -1.29
C TYR A 72 -9.30 6.48 -2.50
N ARG A 73 -8.86 7.57 -3.11
CA ARG A 73 -9.44 8.08 -4.35
C ARG A 73 -9.35 7.07 -5.51
N SER A 74 -8.28 6.30 -5.59
CA SER A 74 -8.11 5.28 -6.64
C SER A 74 -9.06 4.10 -6.46
N LEU A 75 -9.38 3.78 -5.21
CA LEU A 75 -10.38 2.78 -4.84
C LEU A 75 -11.82 3.31 -4.92
N GLY A 76 -12.02 4.60 -5.20
CA GLY A 76 -13.35 5.22 -5.26
C GLY A 76 -14.01 5.38 -3.89
N ILE A 77 -13.24 5.35 -2.81
CA ILE A 77 -13.72 5.44 -1.43
C ILE A 77 -13.49 6.86 -0.88
N ALA A 78 -14.24 7.22 0.16
CA ALA A 78 -14.10 8.51 0.84
C ALA A 78 -12.66 8.72 1.34
N ASP A 79 -12.24 9.95 1.60
CA ASP A 79 -10.88 10.20 2.10
C ASP A 79 -10.57 9.40 3.39
N PRO A 80 -9.29 9.07 3.65
CA PRO A 80 -8.92 8.35 4.86
C PRO A 80 -9.42 9.09 6.10
N PRO A 81 -9.92 8.34 7.12
CA PRO A 81 -10.41 8.95 8.34
C PRO A 81 -9.31 9.82 8.98
N ALA A 82 -9.71 10.97 9.52
CA ALA A 82 -8.80 11.85 10.25
C ALA A 82 -8.49 11.26 11.63
N GLY A 83 -7.25 11.42 12.08
CA GLY A 83 -6.79 10.99 13.40
C GLY A 83 -5.89 9.75 13.37
N GLU A 84 -5.57 9.28 14.57
CA GLU A 84 -4.74 8.08 14.77
C GLU A 84 -5.51 6.83 14.33
N ARG A 85 -4.80 5.89 13.72
CA ARG A 85 -5.34 4.63 13.22
C ARG A 85 -4.61 3.50 13.88
N ASP A 86 -5.32 2.40 14.11
CA ASP A 86 -4.66 1.17 14.50
C ASP A 86 -3.69 0.73 13.39
N GLU A 87 -2.47 0.38 13.79
CA GLU A 87 -1.43 -0.15 12.90
C GLU A 87 -1.24 -1.66 13.19
N PRO A 88 -2.23 -2.51 12.88
CA PRO A 88 -2.11 -3.95 13.10
C PRO A 88 -0.97 -4.53 12.24
N PRO A 89 -0.33 -5.61 12.68
CA PRO A 89 0.72 -6.26 11.90
C PRO A 89 0.21 -6.64 10.51
N CYS A 90 1.11 -6.58 9.51
CA CYS A 90 0.75 -6.95 8.14
C CYS A 90 0.42 -8.43 7.98
N CYS A 91 1.14 -9.30 8.71
CA CYS A 91 0.83 -10.71 8.74
C CYS A 91 -0.31 -11.00 9.72
N GLU A 92 -1.12 -12.00 9.41
CA GLU A 92 -2.03 -12.63 10.35
C GLU A 92 -1.25 -13.37 11.45
N GLU A 93 -1.96 -13.86 12.48
CA GLU A 93 -1.35 -14.53 13.64
C GLU A 93 -0.57 -15.81 13.27
N ASP A 94 -0.96 -16.49 12.20
CA ASP A 94 -0.26 -17.66 11.67
C ASP A 94 0.99 -17.30 10.83
N GLY A 95 1.24 -16.00 10.64
CA GLY A 95 2.34 -15.47 9.85
C GLY A 95 2.09 -15.45 8.34
N ALA A 96 0.86 -15.72 7.89
CA ALA A 96 0.44 -15.57 6.50
C ALA A 96 0.08 -14.11 6.17
N ALA A 97 0.16 -13.74 4.90
CA ALA A 97 -0.41 -12.49 4.41
C ALA A 97 -1.91 -12.68 4.15
N SER A 98 -2.71 -11.63 4.33
CA SER A 98 -4.09 -11.64 3.84
C SER A 98 -4.05 -11.65 2.30
N GLU A 99 -4.32 -12.81 1.69
CA GLU A 99 -4.34 -12.97 0.24
C GLU A 99 -5.60 -12.34 -0.36
N ASP A 100 -5.45 -11.51 -1.40
CA ASP A 100 -6.58 -10.94 -2.12
C ASP A 100 -6.21 -10.59 -3.56
N GLU A 101 -6.60 -11.49 -4.48
CA GLU A 101 -6.34 -11.35 -5.91
C GLU A 101 -7.13 -10.17 -6.52
N GLU A 102 -8.36 -9.95 -6.08
CA GLU A 102 -9.26 -8.93 -6.65
C GLU A 102 -8.81 -7.52 -6.29
N ILE A 103 -8.33 -7.30 -5.07
CA ILE A 103 -7.76 -6.02 -4.63
C ILE A 103 -6.48 -5.71 -5.40
N ALA A 104 -5.59 -6.69 -5.61
CA ALA A 104 -4.37 -6.47 -6.39
C ALA A 104 -4.72 -6.01 -7.82
N GLN A 105 -5.64 -6.72 -8.48
CA GLN A 105 -6.11 -6.37 -9.83
C GLN A 105 -6.81 -5.00 -9.86
N GLY A 106 -7.68 -4.73 -8.88
CA GLY A 106 -8.39 -3.45 -8.76
C GLY A 106 -7.45 -2.27 -8.56
N ILE A 107 -6.44 -2.41 -7.71
CA ILE A 107 -5.45 -1.36 -7.47
C ILE A 107 -4.54 -1.18 -8.69
N GLU A 108 -4.13 -2.25 -9.37
CA GLU A 108 -3.40 -2.12 -10.62
C GLU A 108 -4.21 -1.40 -11.70
N ALA A 109 -5.49 -1.72 -11.84
CA ALA A 109 -6.40 -1.05 -12.77
C ALA A 109 -6.52 0.44 -12.43
N ALA A 110 -6.71 0.77 -11.15
CA ALA A 110 -6.81 2.15 -10.68
C ALA A 110 -5.48 2.92 -10.84
N ALA A 111 -4.34 2.29 -10.55
CA ALA A 111 -3.02 2.86 -10.77
C ALA A 111 -2.74 3.12 -12.27
N ARG A 112 -3.14 2.19 -13.15
CA ARG A 112 -3.10 2.38 -14.61
C ARG A 112 -3.96 3.56 -15.04
N ALA A 113 -5.21 3.65 -14.56
CA ALA A 113 -6.11 4.76 -14.84
C ALA A 113 -5.53 6.11 -14.37
N PHE A 114 -4.93 6.15 -13.18
CA PHE A 114 -4.26 7.34 -12.66
C PHE A 114 -3.05 7.76 -13.52
N ARG A 115 -2.21 6.81 -13.93
CA ARG A 115 -1.08 7.08 -14.83
C ARG A 115 -1.54 7.66 -16.17
N ARG A 116 -2.67 7.17 -16.71
CA ARG A 116 -3.29 7.74 -17.92
C ARG A 116 -3.74 9.18 -17.72
N ARG A 117 -4.54 9.46 -16.68
CA ARG A 117 -5.00 10.83 -16.33
C ARG A 117 -3.87 11.81 -16.02
N ARG A 118 -2.71 11.33 -15.55
CA ARG A 118 -1.52 12.16 -15.35
C ARG A 118 -0.85 12.53 -16.68
N ARG A 119 -0.82 11.61 -17.64
CA ARG A 119 -0.26 11.86 -18.98
C ARG A 119 -1.13 12.82 -19.79
N GLU A 120 -2.45 12.71 -19.67
CA GLU A 120 -3.42 13.58 -20.38
C GLU A 120 -3.46 15.03 -19.86
N ARG A 121 -2.89 15.29 -18.68
CA ARG A 121 -2.84 16.61 -18.04
C ARG A 121 -1.50 17.33 -18.20
N ASN A 122 -0.54 16.70 -18.86
CA ASN A 122 0.79 17.23 -19.16
C ASN A 122 0.90 17.49 -20.66
#